data_AF-A0A920A4D5-F1
#
_entry.id   AF-A0A920A4D5-F1
#
_cell.length_a   1.000
_cell.length_b   1.000
_cell.length_c   1.000
_cell.angle_alpha   90.00
_cell.angle_beta   90.00
_cell.angle_gamma   90.00
#
_symmetry.space_group_name_H-M   'P 1'
#
loop_
_entity.id
_entity.type
_entity.pdbx_description
1 polymer ?
#
loop_
_entity_poly.entity_id
_entity_poly.type
_entity_poly.pdbx_seq_one_letter_code
_entity_poly.pdbx_strand_id
1 'polypeptide(L)'
;MKYFLSLFVLCFSFNAMSQESTYEPYKAEYYIGKFKPGKDMGDMVKWANDWAKWAEKSGAFENYGVGLMTPYFTQELSSHDFMWYGRYPNSTEQFAGLQYWVENGGDLLANFQR
;
A
#
# COMPACT_ATOMS: atom_id res chain seq x y z
N MET A 1 49.19 -33.68 14.98
CA MET A 1 48.84 -32.69 13.93
C MET A 1 47.59 -33.04 13.13
N LYS A 2 47.38 -34.30 12.67
CA LYS A 2 46.19 -34.67 11.85
C LYS A 2 44.84 -34.26 12.46
N TYR A 3 44.65 -34.44 13.76
CA TYR A 3 43.38 -34.12 14.43
C TYR A 3 43.19 -32.64 14.77
N PHE A 4 44.27 -31.85 14.75
CA PHE A 4 44.23 -30.44 15.11
C PHE A 4 43.60 -29.60 14.00
N LEU A 5 43.88 -29.96 12.74
CA LEU A 5 43.30 -29.32 11.58
C LEU A 5 41.80 -29.63 11.45
N SER A 6 41.39 -30.87 11.76
CA SER A 6 39.98 -31.28 11.78
C SER A 6 39.17 -30.56 12.86
N LEU A 7 39.77 -30.34 14.04
CA LEU A 7 39.12 -29.61 15.14
C LEU A 7 38.94 -28.13 14.80
N PHE A 8 39.93 -27.52 14.13
CA PHE A 8 39.84 -26.13 13.68
C PHE A 8 38.73 -25.93 12.65
N VAL A 9 38.58 -26.82 11.66
CA VAL A 9 37.51 -26.75 10.65
C VAL A 9 36.11 -26.88 11.27
N LEU A 10 35.94 -27.73 12.29
CA LEU A 10 34.67 -27.89 13.01
C LEU A 10 34.23 -26.63 13.77
N CYS A 11 35.17 -25.81 14.26
CA CYS A 11 34.87 -24.59 15.02
C CYS A 11 34.45 -23.40 14.13
N PHE A 12 34.78 -23.39 12.84
CA PHE A 12 34.43 -22.28 11.92
C PHE A 12 33.12 -22.51 11.12
N SER A 13 32.46 -23.66 11.29
CA SER A 13 31.26 -24.03 10.52
C SER A 13 29.96 -23.30 10.89
N PHE A 14 29.96 -22.41 11.91
CA PHE A 14 28.73 -21.90 12.52
C PHE A 14 28.37 -20.43 12.27
N ASN A 15 29.01 -19.74 11.31
CA ASN A 15 28.68 -18.33 11.03
C ASN A 15 28.08 -18.11 9.64
N ALA A 16 27.04 -18.88 9.29
CA ALA A 16 26.11 -18.48 8.24
C ALA A 16 24.94 -17.73 8.90
N MET A 17 25.16 -16.47 9.32
CA MET A 17 24.04 -15.58 9.58
C MET A 17 23.46 -15.16 8.23
N SER A 18 22.34 -15.77 7.83
CA SER A 18 21.51 -15.21 6.78
C SER A 18 20.95 -13.89 7.30
N GLN A 19 21.20 -12.80 6.60
CA GLN A 19 20.55 -11.53 6.86
C GLN A 19 19.08 -11.68 6.44
N GLU A 20 18.21 -12.07 7.38
CA GLU A 20 16.78 -11.93 7.17
C GLU A 20 16.49 -10.46 6.87
N SER A 21 15.85 -10.21 5.72
CA SER A 21 15.40 -8.88 5.37
C SER A 21 14.43 -8.41 6.46
N THR A 22 14.85 -7.44 7.27
CA THR A 22 13.99 -6.79 8.28
C THR A 22 12.91 -5.89 7.64
N TYR A 23 12.86 -5.83 6.31
CA TYR A 23 11.85 -5.10 5.58
C TYR A 23 10.51 -5.85 5.63
N GLU A 24 9.61 -5.37 6.48
CA GLU A 24 8.20 -5.72 6.43
C GLU A 24 7.52 -4.88 5.33
N PRO A 25 6.98 -5.51 4.27
CA PRO A 25 6.31 -4.77 3.22
C PRO A 25 4.99 -4.19 3.75
N TYR A 26 4.71 -2.93 3.37
CA TYR A 26 3.40 -2.33 3.56
C TYR A 26 2.29 -3.25 3.05
N LYS A 27 1.16 -3.27 3.76
CA LYS A 27 -0.06 -3.91 3.25
C LYS A 27 -0.70 -2.96 2.25
N ALA A 28 -0.74 -3.41 1.01
CA ALA A 28 -1.20 -2.62 -0.12
C ALA A 28 -2.69 -2.80 -0.38
N GLU A 29 -3.31 -1.73 -0.85
CA GLU A 29 -4.67 -1.68 -1.37
C GLU A 29 -4.64 -0.96 -2.72
N TYR A 30 -5.33 -1.52 -3.72
CA TYR A 30 -5.34 -0.97 -5.08
C TYR A 30 -6.78 -0.78 -5.56
N TYR A 31 -7.12 0.46 -5.94
CA TYR A 31 -8.33 0.75 -6.70
C TYR A 31 -7.93 1.27 -8.07
N ILE A 32 -8.36 0.56 -9.11
CA ILE A 32 -8.04 0.90 -10.50
C ILE A 32 -9.34 1.34 -11.18
N GLY A 33 -9.29 2.47 -11.89
CA GLY A 33 -10.50 3.09 -12.40
C GLY A 33 -10.31 3.80 -13.73
N LYS A 34 -11.45 4.07 -14.36
CA LYS A 34 -11.58 4.90 -15.56
C LYS A 34 -12.46 6.10 -15.23
N PHE A 35 -12.12 7.26 -15.77
CA PHE A 35 -12.89 8.47 -15.56
C PHE A 35 -14.21 8.40 -16.33
N LYS A 36 -15.26 8.99 -15.73
CA LYS A 36 -16.51 9.26 -16.44
C LYS A 36 -16.26 10.33 -17.52
N PRO A 37 -17.11 10.42 -18.56
CA PRO A 37 -16.99 11.48 -19.56
C PRO A 37 -16.90 12.88 -18.92
N GLY A 38 -15.90 13.66 -19.34
CA GLY A 38 -15.65 15.01 -18.82
C GLY A 38 -14.93 15.09 -17.47
N LYS A 39 -14.48 13.94 -16.93
CA LYS A 39 -13.66 13.86 -15.71
C LYS A 39 -12.21 13.52 -16.03
N ASP A 40 -11.29 13.95 -15.18
CA ASP A 40 -9.86 13.71 -15.35
C ASP A 40 -9.10 13.51 -14.02
N MET A 41 -7.77 13.45 -14.10
CA MET A 41 -6.90 13.31 -12.92
C MET A 41 -7.00 14.50 -11.95
N GLY A 42 -7.36 15.69 -12.43
CA GLY A 42 -7.63 16.85 -11.59
C GLY A 42 -8.83 16.63 -10.67
N ASP A 43 -9.92 16.06 -11.20
CA ASP A 43 -11.06 15.63 -10.37
C ASP A 43 -10.63 14.57 -9.35
N MET A 44 -9.76 13.64 -9.74
CA MET A 44 -9.26 12.59 -8.85
C MET A 44 -8.40 13.15 -7.71
N VAL A 45 -7.53 14.12 -8.00
CA VAL A 45 -6.73 14.82 -6.98
C VAL A 45 -7.64 15.60 -6.04
N LYS A 46 -8.66 16.28 -6.56
CA LYS A 46 -9.65 16.97 -5.72
C LYS A 46 -10.35 15.98 -4.79
N TRP A 47 -10.80 14.85 -5.32
CA TRP A 47 -11.41 13.78 -4.54
C TRP A 47 -10.47 13.23 -3.47
N ALA A 48 -9.19 12.97 -3.81
CA ALA A 48 -8.21 12.49 -2.84
C ALA A 48 -8.00 13.47 -1.69
N ASN A 49 -8.03 14.78 -1.95
CA ASN A 49 -7.97 15.81 -0.91
C ASN A 49 -9.24 15.84 -0.04
N ASP A 50 -10.41 15.68 -0.64
CA ASP A 50 -11.69 15.60 0.09
C ASP A 50 -11.73 14.35 0.98
N TRP A 51 -11.21 13.22 0.47
CA TRP A 51 -11.02 11.99 1.21
C TRP A 51 -10.02 12.14 2.36
N ALA A 52 -8.86 12.77 2.12
CA ALA A 52 -7.85 12.98 3.15
C ALA A 52 -8.40 13.79 4.33
N LYS A 53 -9.11 14.88 4.06
CA LYS A 53 -9.78 15.70 5.10
C LYS A 53 -10.85 14.94 5.88
N TRP A 54 -11.51 13.97 5.24
CA TRP A 54 -12.47 13.11 5.92
C TRP A 54 -11.75 12.06 6.78
N ALA A 55 -10.69 11.45 6.25
CA ALA A 55 -9.89 10.43 6.92
C ALA A 55 -9.15 10.96 8.16
N GLU A 56 -8.64 12.20 8.11
CA GLU A 56 -7.99 12.88 9.23
C GLU A 56 -8.89 13.01 10.47
N LYS A 57 -10.22 12.95 10.31
CA LYS A 57 -11.17 13.05 11.42
C LYS A 57 -11.28 11.77 12.24
N SER A 58 -10.82 10.63 11.73
CA SER A 58 -11.16 9.32 12.31
C SER A 58 -10.04 8.60 13.05
N GLY A 59 -8.79 9.06 12.98
CA GLY A 59 -7.63 8.36 13.54
C GLY A 59 -7.32 6.99 12.88
N ALA A 60 -8.31 6.35 12.26
CA ALA A 60 -8.21 5.04 11.60
C ALA A 60 -7.24 5.02 10.41
N PHE A 61 -6.83 6.19 9.92
CA PHE A 61 -5.92 6.37 8.79
C PHE A 61 -4.65 7.13 9.16
N GLU A 62 -4.29 7.24 10.45
CA GLU A 62 -3.14 8.02 10.92
C GLU A 62 -1.82 7.67 10.20
N ASN A 63 -1.58 6.38 9.96
CA ASN A 63 -0.40 5.89 9.22
C ASN A 63 -0.69 5.43 7.78
N TYR A 64 -1.88 5.74 7.26
CA TYR A 64 -2.23 5.37 5.90
C TYR A 64 -1.62 6.34 4.89
N GLY A 65 -0.98 5.81 3.86
CA GLY A 65 -0.48 6.59 2.74
C GLY A 65 -1.27 6.36 1.46
N VAL A 66 -1.37 7.40 0.63
CA VAL A 66 -2.00 7.33 -0.70
C VAL A 66 -1.00 7.72 -1.77
N GLY A 67 -0.93 6.93 -2.84
CA GLY A 67 -0.35 7.32 -4.13
C GLY A 67 -1.42 7.31 -5.22
N LEU A 68 -1.49 8.38 -6.01
CA LEU A 68 -2.23 8.39 -7.28
C LEU A 68 -1.25 8.14 -8.42
N MET A 69 -1.51 7.11 -9.22
CA MET A 69 -0.65 6.69 -10.32
C MET A 69 -1.41 6.67 -11.64
N THR A 70 -0.73 7.06 -12.72
CA THR A 70 -1.20 6.87 -14.10
C THR A 70 -0.48 5.66 -14.70
N PRO A 71 -1.21 4.64 -15.19
CA PRO A 71 -0.60 3.50 -15.86
C PRO A 71 0.19 3.93 -17.11
N TYR A 72 1.47 3.54 -17.21
CA TYR A 72 2.35 3.91 -18.33
C TYR A 72 2.77 2.73 -19.22
N PHE A 73 2.84 1.52 -18.65
CA PHE A 73 3.24 0.30 -19.36
C PHE A 73 2.21 -0.79 -19.12
N THR A 74 1.27 -0.92 -20.05
CA THR A 74 0.27 -2.01 -20.04
C THR A 74 0.02 -2.43 -21.50
N GLN A 75 -0.38 -3.68 -21.71
CA GLN A 75 -0.77 -4.15 -23.05
C GLN A 75 -1.98 -3.38 -23.61
N GLU A 76 -2.76 -2.73 -22.74
CA GLU A 76 -3.92 -1.92 -23.07
C GLU A 76 -3.91 -0.60 -22.26
N LEU A 77 -3.18 0.42 -22.75
CA LEU A 77 -3.07 1.73 -22.09
C LEU A 77 -4.43 2.43 -21.88
N SER A 78 -5.46 2.09 -22.67
CA SER A 78 -6.80 2.69 -22.58
C SER A 78 -7.75 2.00 -21.59
N SER A 79 -7.32 0.90 -20.97
CA SER A 79 -8.16 0.10 -20.07
C SER A 79 -8.46 0.82 -18.75
N HIS A 80 -7.51 1.63 -18.26
CA HIS A 80 -7.60 2.33 -16.97
C HIS A 80 -6.90 3.68 -17.06
N ASP A 81 -7.46 4.70 -16.40
CA ASP A 81 -6.91 6.06 -16.41
C ASP A 81 -6.07 6.34 -15.16
N PHE A 82 -6.39 5.69 -14.04
CA PHE A 82 -5.70 5.88 -12.78
C PHE A 82 -5.68 4.63 -11.90
N MET A 83 -4.74 4.62 -10.96
CA MET A 83 -4.65 3.67 -9.86
C MET A 83 -4.45 4.43 -8.54
N TRP A 84 -5.37 4.24 -7.61
CA TRP A 84 -5.18 4.60 -6.20
C TRP A 84 -4.42 3.49 -5.50
N TYR A 85 -3.34 3.83 -4.83
CA TYR A 85 -2.53 2.93 -4.02
C TYR A 85 -2.55 3.36 -2.57
N GLY A 86 -3.26 2.58 -1.77
CA GLY A 86 -3.28 2.68 -0.32
C GLY A 86 -2.17 1.84 0.29
N ARG A 87 -1.51 2.36 1.33
CA ARG A 87 -0.51 1.62 2.10
C ARG A 87 -0.79 1.71 3.59
N TYR A 88 -0.83 0.55 4.23
CA TYR A 88 -0.92 0.40 5.69
C TYR A 88 0.37 -0.25 6.22
N PRO A 89 0.86 0.13 7.40
CA PRO A 89 2.09 -0.45 7.95
C PRO A 89 1.91 -1.93 8.33
N ASN A 90 0.71 -2.36 8.70
CA ASN A 90 0.41 -3.75 9.10
C ASN A 90 -1.07 -4.10 8.83
N SER A 91 -1.41 -5.39 9.00
CA SER A 91 -2.77 -5.90 8.74
C SER A 91 -3.81 -5.44 9.76
N THR A 92 -3.40 -5.10 11.00
CA THR A 92 -4.32 -4.59 12.02
C THR A 92 -4.81 -3.19 11.64
N GLU A 93 -3.92 -2.31 11.22
CA GLU A 93 -4.27 -0.97 10.75
C GLU A 93 -5.03 -1.02 9.42
N GLN A 94 -4.68 -1.95 8.52
CA GLN A 94 -5.47 -2.19 7.31
C GLN A 94 -6.91 -2.58 7.64
N PHE A 95 -7.11 -3.52 8.55
CA PHE A 95 -8.45 -3.94 8.96
C PHE A 95 -9.23 -2.77 9.60
N ALA A 96 -8.60 -2.02 10.51
CA ALA A 96 -9.23 -0.87 11.15
C ALA A 96 -9.65 0.21 10.15
N GLY A 97 -8.76 0.57 9.21
CA GLY A 97 -9.06 1.55 8.16
C GLY A 97 -10.19 1.07 7.23
N LEU A 98 -10.16 -0.19 6.81
CA LEU A 98 -11.22 -0.79 5.97
C LEU A 98 -12.56 -0.87 6.69
N GLN A 99 -12.58 -1.29 7.97
CA GLN A 99 -13.79 -1.31 8.77
C GLN A 99 -14.38 0.10 8.90
N TYR A 100 -13.55 1.08 9.24
CA TYR A 100 -14.00 2.46 9.36
C TYR A 100 -14.54 3.00 8.02
N TRP A 101 -13.88 2.69 6.91
CA TRP A 101 -14.34 3.04 5.56
C TRP A 101 -15.71 2.45 5.25
N VAL A 102 -15.92 1.16 5.51
CA VAL A 102 -17.20 0.49 5.25
C VAL A 102 -18.32 1.06 6.12
N GLU A 103 -18.04 1.36 7.39
CA GLU A 103 -19.04 1.84 8.33
C GLU A 103 -19.40 3.33 8.13
N ASN A 104 -18.45 4.16 7.69
CA ASN A 104 -18.59 5.63 7.72
C ASN A 104 -18.36 6.33 6.38
N GLY A 105 -17.84 5.63 5.37
CA GLY A 105 -17.41 6.20 4.09
C GLY A 105 -18.53 6.39 3.05
N GLY A 106 -19.73 5.86 3.30
CA GLY A 106 -20.83 5.81 2.33
C GLY A 106 -21.22 7.18 1.76
N ASP A 107 -21.43 8.18 2.62
CA ASP A 107 -21.81 9.53 2.20
C ASP A 107 -20.71 10.23 1.39
N LEU A 108 -19.45 10.01 1.77
CA LEU A 108 -18.32 10.53 1.03
C LEU A 108 -18.31 9.89 -0.37
N LEU A 109 -18.35 8.56 -0.46
CA LEU A 109 -18.33 7.81 -1.73
C LEU A 109 -19.45 8.23 -2.69
N ALA A 110 -20.65 8.50 -2.18
CA ALA A 110 -21.77 8.97 -2.99
C ALA A 110 -21.49 10.31 -3.68
N ASN A 111 -20.63 11.16 -3.12
CA ASN A 111 -20.23 12.43 -3.73
C ASN A 111 -19.19 12.26 -4.86
N PHE A 112 -18.35 11.22 -4.82
CA PHE A 112 -17.41 10.93 -5.90
C PHE A 112 -18.10 10.50 -7.19
N GLN A 113 -19.23 9.79 -7.05
CA GLN A 113 -19.94 9.22 -8.18
C GLN A 113 -20.80 10.23 -8.95
N ARG A 114 -20.93 11.47 -8.47
CA ARG A 114 -21.66 12.55 -9.16
C ARG A 114 -20.76 13.30 -10.14
#